data_AF-A0A511NCX3-F1
#
_entry.id   AF-A0A511NCX3-F1
#
_cell.length_a   1.000
_cell.length_b   1.000
_cell.length_c   1.000
_cell.angle_alpha   90.00
_cell.angle_beta   90.00
_cell.angle_gamma   90.00
#
_symmetry.space_group_name_H-M   'P 1'
#
loop_
_entity.id
_entity.type
_entity.pdbx_description
1 polymer ?
#
loop_
_entity_poly.entity_id
_entity_poly.type
_entity_poly.pdbx_seq_one_letter_code
_entity_poly.pdbx_strand_id
1 'polypeptide(L)'
;MSQNPENPFKTYFDQTLERCGFDEDLKTGILFFLGESIIAANTNQLMNMFVEEEKLQQEFKRLLTLYASSNSGFNPLEELNTEPIKQLMYTYNEIYVNKIRHKSFDFEKVIDENLKSEFKLDFLQEFEGRPYKLITNHQLNTSFFKQIGAYLNQFELSYQDIYLAGINYYQMNQQFDFEGINLLNLNIIDSFSPLYTTLFHYPLLYTYYPANLNANHLFSSILQFLYLHTNTDIAKHIHAFHNHIFYENNPRRVRNGWEFEELERGVLISQTLHNALNIRKSPIFATRPDFLNSDNYLMKELKDQNIPLDNFKALISKTIEEYYEINLDEVVEGKLNHAEFLQLLAIIFYETSANAMIVKGWKN
;
A
#
# COMPACT_ATOMS: atom_id res chain seq x y z
N MET A 1 -32.78 -9.37 22.41
CA MET A 1 -31.41 -9.35 21.86
C MET A 1 -31.47 -8.60 20.54
N SER A 2 -31.18 -7.30 20.55
CA SER A 2 -31.06 -6.51 19.32
C SER A 2 -29.73 -6.87 18.68
N GLN A 3 -29.75 -7.63 17.59
CA GLN A 3 -28.60 -7.70 16.70
C GLN A 3 -28.43 -6.28 16.14
N ASN A 4 -27.45 -5.53 16.66
CA ASN A 4 -26.95 -4.37 15.95
C ASN A 4 -26.56 -4.87 14.55
N PRO A 5 -27.07 -4.28 13.46
CA PRO A 5 -26.64 -4.68 12.13
C PRO A 5 -25.12 -4.47 12.08
N GLU A 6 -24.41 -5.58 11.87
CA GLU A 6 -22.96 -5.62 11.78
C GLU A 6 -22.51 -4.61 10.71
N ASN A 7 -21.56 -3.72 11.03
CA ASN A 7 -21.09 -2.72 10.07
C ASN A 7 -20.40 -3.45 8.89
N PRO A 8 -20.97 -3.43 7.67
CA PRO A 8 -20.47 -4.26 6.58
C PRO A 8 -19.03 -3.93 6.15
N PHE A 9 -18.64 -2.65 6.19
CA PHE A 9 -17.28 -2.25 5.87
C PHE A 9 -16.30 -2.68 6.96
N LYS A 10 -16.68 -2.54 8.23
CA LYS A 10 -15.86 -3.02 9.34
C LYS A 10 -15.58 -4.51 9.20
N THR A 11 -16.61 -5.34 9.01
CA THR A 11 -16.45 -6.78 8.84
C THR A 11 -15.54 -7.11 7.65
N TYR A 12 -15.71 -6.41 6.52
CA TYR A 12 -14.86 -6.58 5.34
C TYR A 12 -13.39 -6.19 5.62
N PHE A 13 -13.16 -5.04 6.25
CA PHE A 13 -11.83 -4.50 6.48
C PHE A 13 -11.08 -5.30 7.54
N ASP A 14 -11.74 -5.69 8.63
CA ASP A 14 -11.15 -6.57 9.65
C ASP A 14 -10.73 -7.91 9.03
N GLN A 15 -11.61 -8.54 8.24
CA GLN A 15 -11.27 -9.78 7.53
C GLN A 15 -10.11 -9.59 6.55
N THR A 16 -10.00 -8.42 5.92
CA THR A 16 -8.87 -8.08 5.06
C THR A 16 -7.58 -8.02 5.86
N LEU A 17 -7.57 -7.31 7.00
CA LEU A 17 -6.40 -7.19 7.88
C LEU A 17 -5.97 -8.56 8.44
N GLU A 18 -6.92 -9.43 8.77
CA GLU A 18 -6.63 -10.83 9.15
C GLU A 18 -5.97 -11.60 8.00
N ARG A 19 -6.53 -11.51 6.78
CA ARG A 19 -5.97 -12.16 5.60
C ARG A 19 -4.59 -11.64 5.22
N CYS A 20 -4.28 -10.38 5.54
CA CYS A 20 -2.93 -9.83 5.38
C CYS A 20 -1.90 -10.54 6.28
N GLY A 21 -2.34 -11.22 7.34
CA GLY A 21 -1.46 -11.87 8.32
C GLY A 21 -0.70 -10.88 9.19
N PHE A 22 -1.27 -9.70 9.43
CA PHE A 22 -0.67 -8.68 10.29
C PHE A 22 -0.75 -9.08 11.77
N ASP A 23 0.22 -8.63 12.56
CA ASP A 23 0.14 -8.70 14.02
C ASP A 23 -0.77 -7.61 14.58
N GLU A 24 -1.15 -7.73 15.85
CA GLU A 24 -2.08 -6.81 16.50
C GLU A 24 -1.56 -5.37 16.56
N ASP A 25 -0.25 -5.18 16.74
CA ASP A 25 0.36 -3.85 16.70
C ASP A 25 0.16 -3.21 15.32
N LEU A 26 0.48 -3.93 14.24
CA LEU A 26 0.31 -3.41 12.89
C LEU A 26 -1.16 -3.13 12.56
N LYS A 27 -2.09 -4.00 12.94
CA LYS A 27 -3.54 -3.78 12.74
C LYS A 27 -4.02 -2.53 13.49
N THR A 28 -3.70 -2.41 14.78
CA THR A 28 -4.08 -1.26 15.61
C THR A 28 -3.53 0.05 15.03
N GLY A 29 -2.25 0.07 14.63
CA GLY A 29 -1.65 1.26 14.03
C GLY A 29 -2.29 1.67 12.71
N ILE A 30 -2.58 0.69 11.83
CA ILE A 30 -3.28 0.94 10.56
C ILE A 30 -4.67 1.51 10.83
N LEU A 31 -5.43 0.94 11.78
CA LEU A 31 -6.78 1.39 12.09
C LEU A 31 -6.82 2.80 12.67
N PHE A 32 -5.89 3.14 13.56
CA PHE A 32 -5.74 4.49 14.08
C PHE A 32 -5.46 5.47 12.93
N PHE A 33 -4.43 5.19 12.13
CA PHE A 33 -4.04 6.09 11.05
C PHE A 33 -5.09 6.15 9.94
N LEU A 34 -5.85 5.08 9.71
CA LEU A 34 -7.00 5.10 8.81
C LEU A 34 -8.03 6.14 9.25
N GLY A 35 -8.39 6.19 10.53
CA GLY A 35 -9.30 7.21 11.06
C GLY A 35 -8.71 8.62 10.97
N GLU A 36 -7.44 8.74 11.31
CA GLU A 36 -6.68 10.00 11.34
C GLU A 36 -6.50 10.62 9.94
N SER A 37 -6.28 9.79 8.93
CA SER A 37 -5.92 10.24 7.59
C SER A 37 -7.07 10.18 6.58
N ILE A 38 -8.26 9.68 6.95
CA ILE A 38 -9.33 9.36 5.97
C ILE A 38 -9.78 10.56 5.15
N ILE A 39 -9.74 11.76 5.72
CA ILE A 39 -10.06 12.99 4.97
C ILE A 39 -8.91 13.30 4.01
N ALA A 40 -7.70 13.50 4.53
CA ALA A 40 -6.52 13.84 3.74
C ALA A 40 -6.27 12.86 2.57
N ALA A 41 -6.45 11.55 2.79
CA ALA A 41 -6.25 10.52 1.79
C ALA A 41 -7.27 10.56 0.64
N ASN A 42 -8.47 11.07 0.88
CA ASN A 42 -9.60 10.93 -0.05
C ASN A 42 -10.11 12.27 -0.62
N THR A 43 -9.61 13.41 -0.11
CA THR A 43 -10.04 14.76 -0.53
C THR A 43 -9.98 14.95 -2.04
N ASN A 44 -8.82 14.68 -2.67
CA ASN A 44 -8.66 14.89 -4.12
C ASN A 44 -9.63 14.04 -4.94
N GLN A 45 -9.89 12.79 -4.52
CA GLN A 45 -10.77 11.89 -5.26
C GLN A 45 -12.24 12.33 -5.13
N LEU A 46 -12.68 12.70 -3.93
CA LEU A 46 -14.03 13.20 -3.71
C LEU A 46 -14.28 14.52 -4.44
N MET A 47 -13.33 15.46 -4.40
CA MET A 47 -13.44 16.74 -5.12
C MET A 47 -13.49 16.56 -6.66
N ASN A 48 -12.88 15.50 -7.19
CA ASN A 48 -13.00 15.16 -8.61
C ASN A 48 -14.36 14.52 -8.95
N MET A 49 -14.99 13.84 -8.00
CA MET A 49 -16.28 13.17 -8.20
C MET A 49 -17.49 14.08 -7.97
N PHE A 50 -17.36 15.05 -7.06
CA PHE A 50 -18.46 15.91 -6.62
C PHE A 50 -18.02 17.37 -6.60
N VAL A 51 -18.83 18.23 -7.23
CA VAL A 51 -18.57 19.67 -7.33
C VAL A 51 -19.40 20.47 -6.30
N GLU A 52 -20.47 19.87 -5.79
CA GLU A 52 -21.40 20.48 -4.83
C GLU A 52 -20.86 20.33 -3.40
N GLU A 53 -20.70 21.45 -2.69
CA GLU A 53 -20.14 21.47 -1.33
C GLU A 53 -20.95 20.63 -0.35
N GLU A 54 -22.29 20.73 -0.37
CA GLU A 54 -23.16 19.94 0.50
C GLU A 54 -22.95 18.43 0.29
N LYS A 55 -22.80 18.01 -0.97
CA LYS A 55 -22.55 16.62 -1.32
C LYS A 55 -21.16 16.16 -0.87
N LEU A 56 -20.14 17.00 -1.05
CA LEU A 56 -18.79 16.73 -0.53
C LEU A 56 -18.80 16.50 0.98
N GLN A 57 -19.47 17.39 1.73
CA GLN A 57 -19.60 17.25 3.19
C GLN A 57 -20.33 15.95 3.58
N GLN A 58 -21.40 15.59 2.87
CA GLN A 58 -22.12 14.33 3.09
C GLN A 58 -21.22 13.11 2.85
N GLU A 59 -20.43 13.11 1.78
CA GLU A 59 -19.55 11.98 1.45
C GLU A 59 -18.35 11.89 2.39
N PHE A 60 -17.75 13.00 2.81
CA PHE A 60 -16.73 13.00 3.86
C PHE A 60 -17.28 12.44 5.18
N LYS A 61 -18.49 12.86 5.58
CA LYS A 61 -19.17 12.31 6.77
C LYS A 61 -19.43 10.82 6.64
N ARG A 62 -19.82 10.36 5.45
CA ARG A 62 -20.02 8.93 5.16
C ARG A 62 -18.71 8.16 5.30
N LEU A 63 -17.60 8.66 4.78
CA LEU A 63 -16.29 8.02 4.92
C LEU A 63 -15.84 7.95 6.39
N LEU A 64 -15.93 9.05 7.13
CA LEU A 64 -15.59 9.11 8.56
C LEU A 64 -16.38 8.12 9.41
N THR A 65 -17.61 7.81 9.01
CA THR A 65 -18.49 6.91 9.77
C THR A 65 -18.48 5.47 9.23
N LEU A 66 -17.68 5.21 8.19
CA LEU A 66 -17.72 3.96 7.44
C LEU A 66 -17.24 2.77 8.28
N TYR A 67 -16.19 2.93 9.09
CA TYR A 67 -15.68 1.86 9.96
C TYR A 67 -16.36 1.83 11.33
N ALA A 68 -16.51 2.99 11.97
CA ALA A 68 -17.24 3.14 13.21
C ALA A 68 -17.93 4.51 13.28
N SER A 69 -19.03 4.59 14.02
CA SER A 69 -19.72 5.85 14.32
C SER A 69 -19.54 6.19 15.80
N SER A 70 -19.25 7.45 16.09
CA SER A 70 -19.19 7.92 17.48
C SER A 70 -20.57 7.85 18.12
N ASN A 71 -20.62 7.39 19.37
CA ASN A 71 -21.78 7.51 20.24
C ASN A 71 -21.61 8.78 21.09
N SER A 72 -22.69 9.55 21.29
CA SER A 72 -22.70 10.95 21.77
C SER A 72 -22.24 11.20 23.23
N GLY A 73 -21.30 10.43 23.76
CA GLY A 73 -20.81 10.58 25.14
C GLY A 73 -19.47 9.90 25.44
N PHE A 74 -18.79 9.34 24.45
CA PHE A 74 -17.49 8.70 24.63
C PHE A 74 -16.49 9.16 23.56
N ASN A 75 -15.35 9.67 24.01
CA ASN A 75 -14.23 10.06 23.16
C ASN A 75 -13.00 9.21 23.56
N PRO A 76 -12.68 8.16 22.80
CA PRO A 76 -11.53 7.29 23.10
C PRO A 76 -10.19 8.03 23.19
N LEU A 77 -10.07 9.21 22.54
CA LEU A 77 -8.85 10.01 22.60
C LEU A 77 -8.58 10.56 24.00
N GLU A 78 -9.61 10.79 24.82
CA GLU A 78 -9.45 11.30 26.19
C GLU A 78 -8.74 10.29 27.10
N GLU A 79 -8.69 9.02 26.72
CA GLU A 79 -7.93 7.98 27.43
C GLU A 79 -6.44 7.98 27.09
N LEU A 80 -6.05 8.71 26.03
CA LEU A 80 -4.70 8.65 25.47
C LEU A 80 -3.89 9.90 25.81
N ASN A 81 -2.62 9.69 26.15
CA ASN A 81 -1.62 10.74 25.98
C ASN A 81 -1.30 10.86 24.47
N THR A 82 -1.51 12.02 23.86
CA THR A 82 -1.31 12.19 22.42
C THR A 82 0.14 12.48 22.04
N GLU A 83 1.01 12.78 23.01
CA GLU A 83 2.41 13.15 22.77
C GLU A 83 3.21 12.06 22.03
N PRO A 84 3.12 10.77 22.39
CA PRO A 84 3.86 9.72 21.66
C PRO A 84 3.45 9.60 20.19
N ILE A 85 2.15 9.79 19.89
CA ILE A 85 1.62 9.73 18.53
C ILE A 85 2.12 10.93 17.73
N LYS A 86 2.04 12.13 18.31
CA LYS A 86 2.58 13.36 17.70
C LYS A 86 4.07 13.24 17.40
N GLN A 87 4.85 12.71 18.35
CA GLN A 87 6.26 12.44 18.18
C GLN A 87 6.54 11.48 17.00
N LEU A 88 5.78 10.40 16.89
CA LEU A 88 5.90 9.43 15.79
C LEU A 88 5.59 10.07 14.43
N MET A 89 4.50 10.84 14.33
CA MET A 89 4.12 11.53 13.09
C MET A 89 5.15 12.58 12.66
N TYR A 90 5.67 13.37 13.61
CA TYR A 90 6.68 14.38 13.33
C TYR A 90 8.01 13.73 12.88
N THR A 91 8.43 12.68 13.59
CA THR A 91 9.65 11.93 13.25
C THR A 91 9.53 11.22 11.90
N TYR A 92 8.37 10.64 11.59
CA TYR A 92 8.10 10.05 10.28
C TYR A 92 8.38 11.04 9.14
N ASN A 93 7.85 12.25 9.29
CA ASN A 93 7.94 13.30 8.29
C ASN A 93 9.39 13.74 8.07
N GLU A 94 10.17 13.89 9.13
CA GLU A 94 11.62 14.12 9.05
C GLU A 94 12.34 12.98 8.31
N ILE A 95 12.05 11.72 8.65
CA ILE A 95 12.66 10.56 8.00
C ILE A 95 12.33 10.55 6.50
N TYR A 96 11.05 10.60 6.14
CA TYR A 96 10.62 10.48 4.75
C TYR A 96 11.10 11.65 3.89
N VAL A 97 10.85 12.89 4.33
CA VAL A 97 11.10 14.08 3.50
C VAL A 97 12.58 14.44 3.47
N ASN A 98 13.25 14.41 4.62
CA ASN A 98 14.62 14.92 4.74
C ASN A 98 15.67 13.82 4.65
N LYS A 99 15.47 12.67 5.32
CA LYS A 99 16.47 11.59 5.30
C LYS A 99 16.41 10.75 4.05
N ILE A 100 15.23 10.33 3.62
CA ILE A 100 15.05 9.42 2.48
C ILE A 100 14.99 10.20 1.16
N ARG A 101 14.18 11.27 1.07
CA ARG A 101 14.00 12.05 -0.17
C ARG A 101 15.03 13.17 -0.37
N HIS A 102 15.83 13.47 0.65
CA HIS A 102 16.86 14.52 0.62
C HIS A 102 16.34 15.90 0.17
N LYS A 103 15.13 16.29 0.61
CA LYS A 103 14.50 17.56 0.20
C LYS A 103 14.94 18.79 1.00
N SER A 104 15.59 18.61 2.16
CA SER A 104 16.00 19.71 3.06
C SER A 104 14.84 20.65 3.41
N PHE A 105 13.69 20.08 3.74
CA PHE A 105 12.48 20.77 4.15
C PHE A 105 12.54 21.13 5.64
N ASP A 106 12.19 22.36 5.98
CA ASP A 106 12.25 22.86 7.36
C ASP A 106 10.85 22.91 7.96
N PHE A 107 10.44 21.81 8.62
CA PHE A 107 9.10 21.71 9.23
C PHE A 107 8.88 22.78 10.29
N GLU A 108 9.93 23.21 10.99
CA GLU A 108 9.85 24.24 12.04
C GLU A 108 9.26 25.57 11.57
N LYS A 109 9.37 25.87 10.27
CA LYS A 109 8.86 27.11 9.68
C LYS A 109 7.44 27.01 9.13
N VAL A 110 6.92 25.79 8.97
CA VAL A 110 5.70 25.52 8.21
C VAL A 110 4.58 24.99 9.10
N ILE A 111 4.90 24.29 10.18
CA ILE A 111 3.89 23.75 11.10
C ILE A 111 3.86 24.54 12.41
N ASP A 112 2.67 24.63 13.00
CA ASP A 112 2.46 25.26 14.31
C ASP A 112 3.12 24.46 15.46
N GLU A 113 3.53 25.15 16.52
CA GLU A 113 4.18 24.57 17.71
C GLU A 113 3.37 23.42 18.33
N ASN A 114 2.04 23.45 18.24
CA ASN A 114 1.18 22.39 18.77
C ASN A 114 1.36 21.04 18.07
N LEU A 115 1.81 21.04 16.81
CA LEU A 115 2.07 19.83 16.02
C LEU A 115 3.54 19.38 16.08
N LYS A 116 4.42 20.21 16.67
CA LYS A 116 5.84 19.89 16.83
C LYS A 116 6.08 18.99 18.01
N SER A 117 7.16 18.23 17.90
CA SER A 117 7.65 17.33 18.95
C SER A 117 9.17 17.17 18.82
N GLU A 118 9.82 16.74 19.89
CA GLU A 118 11.17 16.19 19.76
C GLU A 118 11.15 14.93 18.89
N PHE A 119 12.23 14.71 18.13
CA PHE A 119 12.36 13.51 17.30
C PHE A 119 12.57 12.26 18.15
N LYS A 120 11.90 11.18 17.76
CA LYS A 120 12.13 9.84 18.29
C LYS A 120 13.43 9.27 17.69
N LEU A 121 14.52 9.40 18.43
CA LEU A 121 15.87 9.12 17.93
C LEU A 121 16.07 7.67 17.49
N ASP A 122 15.49 6.70 18.19
CA ASP A 122 15.54 5.28 17.82
C ASP A 122 14.87 5.06 16.45
N PHE A 123 13.70 5.65 16.23
CA PHE A 123 13.02 5.55 14.93
C PHE A 123 13.81 6.27 13.81
N LEU A 124 14.42 7.42 14.10
CA LEU A 124 15.25 8.13 13.13
C LEU A 124 16.50 7.32 12.72
N GLN A 125 17.13 6.64 13.68
CA GLN A 125 18.31 5.81 13.45
C GLN A 125 18.02 4.58 12.58
N GLU A 126 16.83 3.99 12.66
CA GLU A 126 16.41 2.85 11.82
C GLU A 126 16.55 3.15 10.31
N PHE A 127 16.39 4.42 9.92
CA PHE A 127 16.34 4.85 8.52
C PHE A 127 17.52 5.73 8.09
N GLU A 128 18.55 5.86 8.94
CA GLU A 128 19.74 6.63 8.58
C GLU A 128 20.47 6.02 7.37
N GLY A 129 20.76 6.84 6.36
CA GLY A 129 21.45 6.41 5.14
C GLY A 129 20.63 5.49 4.22
N ARG A 130 19.35 5.24 4.51
CA ARG A 130 18.50 4.41 3.64
C ARG A 130 18.12 5.16 2.35
N PRO A 131 18.21 4.52 1.18
CA PRO A 131 17.89 5.16 -0.10
C PRO A 131 16.38 5.27 -0.31
N TYR A 132 15.95 6.20 -1.16
CA TYR A 132 14.58 6.26 -1.65
C TYR A 132 14.28 5.07 -2.59
N LYS A 133 13.66 4.03 -2.03
CA LYS A 133 13.21 2.81 -2.71
C LYS A 133 11.85 2.37 -2.17
N LEU A 134 11.15 1.55 -2.95
CA LEU A 134 9.87 0.94 -2.56
C LEU A 134 9.97 0.19 -1.22
N ILE A 135 11.04 -0.61 -1.02
CA ILE A 135 11.24 -1.38 0.21
C ILE A 135 11.49 -0.47 1.42
N THR A 136 12.29 0.59 1.26
CA THR A 136 12.54 1.56 2.35
C THR A 136 11.24 2.21 2.80
N ASN A 137 10.41 2.64 1.85
CA ASN A 137 9.11 3.23 2.15
C ASN A 137 8.19 2.22 2.84
N HIS A 138 8.14 0.98 2.34
CA HIS A 138 7.37 -0.09 2.96
C HIS A 138 7.79 -0.33 4.42
N GLN A 139 9.09 -0.45 4.69
CA GLN A 139 9.64 -0.63 6.04
C GLN A 139 9.32 0.57 6.94
N LEU A 140 9.38 1.79 6.41
CA LEU A 140 9.02 3.00 7.14
C LEU A 140 7.53 2.99 7.52
N ASN A 141 6.64 2.67 6.57
CA ASN A 141 5.21 2.51 6.83
C ASN A 141 4.97 1.45 7.92
N THR A 142 5.59 0.27 7.80
CA THR A 142 5.43 -0.84 8.74
C THR A 142 5.94 -0.47 10.14
N SER A 143 7.14 0.10 10.26
CA SER A 143 7.71 0.51 11.56
C SER A 143 6.84 1.57 12.22
N PHE A 144 6.36 2.56 11.46
CA PHE A 144 5.45 3.59 11.95
C PHE A 144 4.15 3.02 12.51
N PHE A 145 3.44 2.19 11.75
CA PHE A 145 2.19 1.60 12.20
C PHE A 145 2.40 0.68 13.40
N LYS A 146 3.46 -0.14 13.41
CA LYS A 146 3.76 -0.98 14.57
C LYS A 146 4.04 -0.17 15.83
N GLN A 147 4.77 0.95 15.74
CA GLN A 147 5.06 1.78 16.90
C GLN A 147 3.81 2.50 17.43
N ILE A 148 2.94 3.01 16.55
CA ILE A 148 1.63 3.55 16.96
C ILE A 148 0.79 2.45 17.62
N GLY A 149 0.74 1.28 17.00
CA GLY A 149 -0.03 0.14 17.50
C GLY A 149 0.42 -0.36 18.86
N ALA A 150 1.72 -0.56 19.04
CA ALA A 150 2.32 -0.98 20.30
C ALA A 150 2.07 0.02 21.44
N TYR A 151 1.95 1.31 21.12
CA TYR A 151 1.51 2.32 22.09
C TYR A 151 0.02 2.16 22.43
N LEU A 152 -0.85 2.11 21.43
CA LEU A 152 -2.30 2.05 21.61
C LEU A 152 -2.78 0.74 22.27
N ASN A 153 -2.11 -0.38 22.01
CA ASN A 153 -2.42 -1.68 22.60
C ASN A 153 -2.21 -1.72 24.12
N GLN A 154 -1.63 -0.68 24.72
CA GLN A 154 -1.52 -0.52 26.18
C GLN A 154 -2.83 -0.11 26.86
N PHE A 155 -3.83 0.36 26.09
CA PHE A 155 -5.06 0.98 26.61
C PHE A 155 -6.31 0.09 26.53
N GLU A 156 -6.17 -1.20 26.18
CA GLU A 156 -7.29 -2.16 26.04
C GLU A 156 -8.46 -1.65 25.16
N LEU A 157 -8.19 -0.73 24.22
CA LEU A 157 -9.19 -0.16 23.33
C LEU A 157 -9.63 -1.17 22.26
N SER A 158 -10.93 -1.17 21.93
CA SER A 158 -11.40 -1.95 20.79
C SER A 158 -10.94 -1.32 19.47
N TYR A 159 -10.92 -2.09 18.38
CA TYR A 159 -10.62 -1.54 17.05
C TYR A 159 -11.53 -0.38 16.63
N GLN A 160 -12.79 -0.37 17.07
CA GLN A 160 -13.69 0.75 16.83
C GLN A 160 -13.22 2.00 17.56
N ASP A 161 -12.82 1.84 18.82
CA ASP A 161 -12.34 2.94 19.65
C ASP A 161 -11.00 3.47 19.14
N ILE A 162 -10.11 2.59 18.67
CA ILE A 162 -8.83 2.95 18.03
C ILE A 162 -9.06 3.79 16.77
N TYR A 163 -9.97 3.36 15.89
CA TYR A 163 -10.32 4.12 14.68
C TYR A 163 -10.93 5.49 15.03
N LEU A 164 -11.84 5.54 16.00
CA LEU A 164 -12.46 6.77 16.47
C LEU A 164 -11.44 7.70 17.15
N ALA A 165 -10.47 7.17 17.88
CA ALA A 165 -9.36 7.93 18.45
C ALA A 165 -8.56 8.63 17.33
N GLY A 166 -8.30 7.94 16.22
CA GLY A 166 -7.66 8.54 15.04
C GLY A 166 -8.44 9.71 14.47
N ILE A 167 -9.76 9.56 14.29
CA ILE A 167 -10.64 10.65 13.83
C ILE A 167 -10.58 11.84 14.79
N ASN A 168 -10.72 11.59 16.09
CA ASN A 168 -10.72 12.65 17.10
C ASN A 168 -9.35 13.34 17.18
N TYR A 169 -8.26 12.59 17.00
CA TYR A 169 -6.91 13.13 16.94
C TYR A 169 -6.75 14.09 15.74
N TYR A 170 -7.21 13.69 14.56
CA TYR A 170 -7.22 14.57 13.39
C TYR A 170 -8.06 15.82 13.63
N GLN A 171 -9.29 15.69 14.13
CA GLN A 171 -10.18 16.82 14.40
C GLN A 171 -9.61 17.81 15.41
N MET A 172 -8.98 17.30 16.48
CA MET A 172 -8.31 18.14 17.48
C MET A 172 -7.17 18.94 16.84
N ASN A 173 -6.28 18.29 16.09
CA ASN A 173 -5.12 18.93 15.49
C ASN A 173 -5.49 19.88 14.34
N GLN A 174 -6.55 19.57 13.60
CA GLN A 174 -7.09 20.41 12.55
C GLN A 174 -7.57 21.78 13.08
N GLN A 175 -8.07 21.85 14.32
CA GLN A 175 -8.48 23.10 14.94
C GLN A 175 -7.29 24.01 15.29
N PHE A 176 -6.13 23.42 15.53
CA PHE A 176 -4.89 24.16 15.82
C PHE A 176 -4.18 24.58 14.54
N ASP A 177 -3.94 23.64 13.62
CA ASP A 177 -3.21 23.88 12.38
C ASP A 177 -3.69 22.94 11.27
N PHE A 178 -4.70 23.40 10.52
CA PHE A 178 -5.28 22.67 9.39
C PHE A 178 -4.24 22.38 8.29
N GLU A 179 -3.38 23.33 7.96
CA GLU A 179 -2.40 23.15 6.87
C GLU A 179 -1.28 22.21 7.30
N GLY A 180 -0.78 22.36 8.52
CA GLY A 180 0.27 21.52 9.09
C GLY A 180 -0.15 20.06 9.25
N ILE A 181 -1.32 19.77 9.83
CA ILE A 181 -1.75 18.37 10.01
C ILE A 181 -1.96 17.67 8.66
N ASN A 182 -2.54 18.37 7.68
CA ASN A 182 -2.72 17.82 6.34
C ASN A 182 -1.37 17.62 5.63
N LEU A 183 -0.40 18.54 5.79
CA LEU A 183 0.94 18.36 5.27
C LEU A 183 1.60 17.09 5.82
N LEU A 184 1.55 16.90 7.14
CA LEU A 184 2.13 15.72 7.80
C LEU A 184 1.48 14.42 7.30
N ASN A 185 0.16 14.41 7.16
CA ASN A 185 -0.58 13.23 6.70
C ASN A 185 -0.34 12.93 5.24
N LEU A 186 -0.34 13.94 4.39
CA LEU A 186 -0.08 13.77 2.96
C LEU A 186 1.33 13.24 2.71
N ASN A 187 2.34 13.69 3.46
CA ASN A 187 3.68 13.10 3.36
C ASN A 187 3.70 11.61 3.74
N ILE A 188 2.94 11.20 4.76
CA ILE A 188 2.81 9.78 5.13
C ILE A 188 2.09 9.01 4.01
N ILE A 189 0.96 9.51 3.52
CA ILE A 189 0.18 8.87 2.45
C ILE A 189 0.98 8.77 1.15
N ASP A 190 1.68 9.83 0.75
CA ASP A 190 2.53 9.89 -0.45
C ASP A 190 3.69 8.88 -0.41
N SER A 191 4.06 8.45 0.79
CA SER A 191 5.11 7.46 0.99
C SER A 191 4.61 6.02 0.95
N PHE A 192 3.29 5.78 0.92
CA PHE A 192 2.76 4.43 1.02
C PHE A 192 3.30 3.51 -0.08
N SER A 193 3.76 2.33 0.36
CA SER A 193 3.98 1.21 -0.56
C SER A 193 2.64 0.75 -1.16
N PRO A 194 2.65 0.04 -2.32
CA PRO A 194 1.44 -0.41 -3.00
C PRO A 194 0.44 -1.14 -2.10
N LEU A 195 0.93 -1.92 -1.13
CA LEU A 195 0.10 -2.56 -0.11
C LEU A 195 -0.68 -1.54 0.74
N TYR A 196 0.00 -0.56 1.33
CA TYR A 196 -0.66 0.43 2.17
C TYR A 196 -1.56 1.35 1.33
N THR A 197 -1.12 1.75 0.14
CA THR A 197 -1.97 2.47 -0.81
C THR A 197 -3.26 1.71 -1.08
N THR A 198 -3.18 0.39 -1.28
CA THR A 198 -4.35 -0.47 -1.47
C THR A 198 -5.31 -0.40 -0.29
N LEU A 199 -4.82 -0.64 0.93
CA LEU A 199 -5.65 -0.68 2.14
C LEU A 199 -6.35 0.66 2.40
N PHE A 200 -5.65 1.77 2.21
CA PHE A 200 -6.18 3.11 2.46
C PHE A 200 -7.13 3.61 1.36
N HIS A 201 -7.18 2.94 0.20
CA HIS A 201 -8.19 3.19 -0.84
C HIS A 201 -9.45 2.32 -0.68
N TYR A 202 -9.42 1.27 0.16
CA TYR A 202 -10.58 0.41 0.35
C TYR A 202 -11.84 1.13 0.85
N PRO A 203 -11.80 2.15 1.72
CA PRO A 203 -12.99 2.91 2.07
C PRO A 203 -13.74 3.49 0.86
N LEU A 204 -13.01 4.10 -0.09
CA LEU A 204 -13.58 4.65 -1.32
C LEU A 204 -14.06 3.55 -2.27
N LEU A 205 -13.23 2.52 -2.50
CA LEU A 205 -13.59 1.41 -3.38
C LEU A 205 -14.81 0.65 -2.87
N TYR A 206 -14.93 0.46 -1.57
CA TYR A 206 -16.10 -0.18 -0.96
C TYR A 206 -17.35 0.68 -1.14
N THR A 207 -17.20 2.00 -1.02
CA THR A 207 -18.29 2.96 -1.11
C THR A 207 -18.84 3.12 -2.52
N TYR A 208 -17.98 3.19 -3.54
CA TYR A 208 -18.37 3.54 -4.92
C TYR A 208 -18.21 2.40 -5.93
N TYR A 209 -17.37 1.40 -5.65
CA TYR A 209 -17.07 0.29 -6.55
C TYR A 209 -17.11 -1.09 -5.87
N PRO A 210 -18.14 -1.40 -5.04
CA PRO A 210 -18.14 -2.61 -4.22
C PRO A 210 -18.11 -3.90 -5.04
N ALA A 211 -18.73 -3.92 -6.23
CA ALA A 211 -18.71 -5.08 -7.11
C ALA A 211 -17.29 -5.38 -7.62
N ASN A 212 -16.54 -4.35 -8.00
CA ASN A 212 -15.16 -4.47 -8.46
C ASN A 212 -14.25 -4.88 -7.31
N LEU A 213 -14.41 -4.25 -6.14
CA LEU A 213 -13.63 -4.59 -4.95
C LEU A 213 -13.81 -6.07 -4.57
N ASN A 214 -15.05 -6.57 -4.53
CA ASN A 214 -15.35 -7.96 -4.20
C ASN A 214 -14.93 -8.96 -5.30
N ALA A 215 -14.77 -8.51 -6.54
CA ALA A 215 -14.34 -9.36 -7.66
C ALA A 215 -12.81 -9.49 -7.77
N ASN A 216 -12.07 -8.65 -7.05
CA ASN A 216 -10.62 -8.54 -7.11
C ASN A 216 -9.96 -9.24 -5.91
N HIS A 217 -8.87 -9.98 -6.17
CA HIS A 217 -7.99 -10.46 -5.10
C HIS A 217 -7.13 -9.30 -4.57
N LEU A 218 -6.72 -9.38 -3.30
CA LEU A 218 -5.79 -8.41 -2.70
C LEU A 218 -4.51 -8.23 -3.54
N PHE A 219 -3.97 -9.33 -4.09
CA PHE A 219 -2.87 -9.30 -5.07
C PHE A 219 -3.14 -8.35 -6.24
N SER A 220 -4.32 -8.46 -6.87
CA SER A 220 -4.69 -7.63 -8.02
C SER A 220 -4.80 -6.16 -7.65
N SER A 221 -5.31 -5.85 -6.46
CA SER A 221 -5.37 -4.48 -5.95
C SER A 221 -3.97 -3.92 -5.69
N ILE A 222 -3.10 -4.69 -5.02
CA ILE A 222 -1.69 -4.31 -4.80
C ILE A 222 -0.97 -4.06 -6.12
N LEU A 223 -1.14 -4.95 -7.09
CA LEU A 223 -0.56 -4.82 -8.42
C LEU A 223 -1.07 -3.58 -9.16
N GLN A 224 -2.37 -3.26 -9.03
CA GLN A 224 -2.94 -2.05 -9.62
C GLN A 224 -2.28 -0.78 -9.06
N PHE A 225 -2.06 -0.71 -7.75
CA PHE A 225 -1.39 0.43 -7.14
C PHE A 225 0.13 0.43 -7.37
N LEU A 226 0.76 -0.74 -7.55
CA LEU A 226 2.17 -0.83 -7.95
C LEU A 226 2.40 -0.10 -9.28
N TYR A 227 1.46 -0.19 -10.23
CA TYR A 227 1.56 0.52 -11.51
C TYR A 227 1.71 2.04 -11.36
N LEU A 228 1.12 2.66 -10.32
CA LEU A 228 1.25 4.10 -10.06
C LEU A 228 2.66 4.51 -9.61
N HIS A 229 3.43 3.56 -9.06
CA HIS A 229 4.80 3.77 -8.58
C HIS A 229 5.85 3.31 -9.59
N THR A 230 5.44 2.94 -10.81
CA THR A 230 6.32 2.40 -11.85
C THR A 230 6.19 3.20 -13.14
N ASN A 231 6.85 2.73 -14.20
CA ASN A 231 6.79 3.36 -15.51
C ASN A 231 5.38 3.28 -16.11
N THR A 232 4.65 4.39 -16.04
CA THR A 232 3.24 4.49 -16.45
C THR A 232 3.01 4.22 -17.93
N ASP A 233 4.01 4.50 -18.79
CA ASP A 233 3.90 4.30 -20.24
C ASP A 233 3.71 2.83 -20.59
N ILE A 234 4.38 1.94 -19.87
CA ILE A 234 4.29 0.48 -20.06
C ILE A 234 3.30 -0.19 -19.10
N ALA A 235 3.06 0.41 -17.94
CA ALA A 235 2.20 -0.17 -16.91
C ALA A 235 0.77 -0.39 -17.42
N LYS A 236 0.26 0.50 -18.30
CA LYS A 236 -1.06 0.30 -18.95
C LYS A 236 -1.15 -1.02 -19.74
N HIS A 237 -0.06 -1.45 -20.37
CA HIS A 237 -0.02 -2.69 -21.16
C HIS A 237 0.10 -3.91 -20.24
N ILE A 238 0.90 -3.82 -19.18
CA ILE A 238 0.99 -4.88 -18.17
C ILE A 238 -0.35 -5.03 -17.43
N HIS A 239 -1.04 -3.92 -17.14
CA HIS A 239 -2.40 -3.94 -16.60
C HIS A 239 -3.40 -4.59 -17.56
N ALA A 240 -3.33 -4.29 -18.86
CA ALA A 240 -4.15 -4.97 -19.86
C ALA A 240 -3.85 -6.48 -19.91
N PHE A 241 -2.59 -6.88 -19.76
CA PHE A 241 -2.21 -8.29 -19.66
C PHE A 241 -2.75 -8.97 -18.39
N HIS A 242 -2.65 -8.30 -17.24
CA HIS A 242 -3.26 -8.73 -16.00
C HIS A 242 -4.78 -8.91 -16.17
N ASN A 243 -5.48 -7.95 -16.78
CA ASN A 243 -6.92 -8.09 -17.05
C ASN A 243 -7.25 -9.25 -18.01
N HIS A 244 -6.42 -9.47 -19.03
CA HIS A 244 -6.54 -10.61 -19.94
C HIS A 244 -6.42 -11.95 -19.21
N ILE A 245 -5.51 -12.04 -18.22
CA ILE A 245 -5.32 -13.26 -17.43
C ILE A 245 -6.47 -13.48 -16.43
N PHE A 246 -6.92 -12.42 -15.75
CA PHE A 246 -7.77 -12.54 -14.55
C PHE A 246 -9.25 -12.23 -14.78
N TYR A 247 -9.61 -11.43 -15.80
CA TYR A 247 -10.95 -10.83 -15.91
C TYR A 247 -11.65 -10.95 -17.28
N GLU A 248 -11.02 -11.48 -18.34
CA GLU A 248 -11.73 -11.71 -19.60
C GLU A 248 -12.85 -12.76 -19.46
N ASN A 249 -13.98 -12.56 -20.16
CA ASN A 249 -15.10 -13.50 -20.19
C ASN A 249 -14.67 -14.80 -20.90
N ASN A 250 -14.25 -15.80 -20.10
CA ASN A 250 -13.51 -17.05 -20.41
C ASN A 250 -11.98 -16.93 -20.32
N PRO A 251 -11.43 -17.11 -19.11
CA PRO A 251 -10.49 -18.22 -18.94
C PRO A 251 -10.85 -19.06 -17.71
N ARG A 252 -11.63 -20.13 -17.90
CA ARG A 252 -11.91 -21.18 -16.89
C ARG A 252 -10.64 -21.89 -16.34
N ARG A 253 -9.44 -21.43 -16.67
CA ARG A 253 -8.17 -22.06 -16.27
C ARG A 253 -7.31 -21.25 -15.31
N VAL A 254 -7.52 -19.94 -15.14
CA VAL A 254 -6.61 -19.13 -14.29
C VAL A 254 -7.22 -18.72 -12.95
N ARG A 255 -8.52 -18.40 -12.89
CA ARG A 255 -9.18 -18.09 -11.60
C ARG A 255 -9.18 -19.25 -10.61
N ASN A 256 -9.18 -20.49 -11.12
CA ASN A 256 -9.10 -21.70 -10.29
C ASN A 256 -7.65 -22.19 -10.06
N GLY A 257 -6.64 -21.38 -10.39
CA GLY A 257 -5.23 -21.81 -10.36
C GLY A 257 -4.31 -20.95 -9.50
N TRP A 258 -4.81 -19.86 -8.92
CA TRP A 258 -4.04 -18.96 -8.05
C TRP A 258 -4.70 -18.92 -6.67
N GLU A 259 -4.57 -20.03 -5.95
CA GLU A 259 -4.97 -20.17 -4.55
C GLU A 259 -3.82 -19.65 -3.68
N PHE A 260 -3.76 -18.31 -3.54
CA PHE A 260 -2.68 -17.64 -2.80
C PHE A 260 -2.60 -18.11 -1.34
N GLU A 261 -3.72 -18.57 -0.80
CA GLU A 261 -3.88 -19.02 0.58
C GLU A 261 -3.55 -20.51 0.78
N GLU A 262 -3.61 -21.35 -0.26
CA GLU A 262 -3.51 -22.82 -0.14
C GLU A 262 -2.20 -23.40 -0.66
N LEU A 263 -1.51 -22.70 -1.57
CA LEU A 263 -0.29 -23.18 -2.20
C LEU A 263 0.98 -22.74 -1.46
N GLU A 264 2.00 -23.61 -1.49
CA GLU A 264 3.33 -23.28 -0.98
C GLU A 264 3.91 -22.04 -1.69
N ARG A 265 4.51 -21.12 -0.92
CA ARG A 265 4.99 -19.83 -1.43
C ARG A 265 6.00 -19.98 -2.59
N GLY A 266 6.88 -20.97 -2.53
CA GLY A 266 7.82 -21.26 -3.62
C GLY A 266 7.14 -21.67 -4.93
N VAL A 267 6.03 -22.42 -4.84
CA VAL A 267 5.22 -22.80 -6.00
C VAL A 267 4.57 -21.57 -6.62
N LEU A 268 3.98 -20.70 -5.79
CA LEU A 268 3.34 -19.46 -6.23
C LEU A 268 4.33 -18.47 -6.86
N ILE A 269 5.54 -18.34 -6.32
CA ILE A 269 6.61 -17.53 -6.92
C ILE A 269 6.93 -18.04 -8.33
N SER A 270 7.13 -19.35 -8.48
CA SER A 270 7.46 -19.99 -9.76
C SER A 270 6.31 -19.86 -10.77
N GLN A 271 5.07 -20.09 -10.33
CA GLN A 271 3.87 -19.91 -11.16
C GLN A 271 3.71 -18.45 -11.61
N THR A 272 3.94 -17.49 -10.71
CA THR A 272 3.85 -16.06 -11.02
C THR A 272 4.84 -15.67 -12.10
N LEU A 273 6.09 -16.08 -11.95
CA LEU A 273 7.13 -15.84 -12.95
C LEU A 273 6.77 -16.50 -14.29
N HIS A 274 6.33 -17.76 -14.29
CA HIS A 274 5.96 -18.47 -15.51
C HIS A 274 4.79 -17.81 -16.25
N ASN A 275 3.77 -17.38 -15.51
CA ASN A 275 2.59 -16.72 -16.07
C ASN A 275 2.93 -15.34 -16.61
N ALA A 276 3.75 -14.57 -15.89
CA ALA A 276 4.21 -13.25 -16.33
C ALA A 276 5.02 -13.30 -17.64
N LEU A 277 5.83 -14.34 -17.85
CA LEU A 277 6.57 -14.58 -19.10
C LEU A 277 5.65 -14.77 -20.33
N ASN A 278 4.43 -15.26 -20.12
CA ASN A 278 3.48 -15.51 -21.21
C ASN A 278 2.89 -14.22 -21.82
N ILE A 279 3.24 -13.02 -21.32
CA ILE A 279 2.89 -11.75 -21.96
C ILE A 279 3.31 -11.73 -23.44
N ARG A 280 4.47 -12.34 -23.75
CA ARG A 280 5.00 -12.44 -25.12
C ARG A 280 4.17 -13.35 -26.05
N LYS A 281 3.31 -14.19 -25.49
CA LYS A 281 2.41 -15.08 -26.22
C LYS A 281 0.97 -14.56 -26.23
N SER A 282 0.71 -13.44 -25.55
CA SER A 282 -0.59 -12.81 -25.47
C SER A 282 -0.79 -11.79 -26.60
N PRO A 283 -2.03 -11.33 -26.84
CA PRO A 283 -2.29 -10.21 -27.76
C PRO A 283 -1.50 -8.93 -27.42
N ILE A 284 -1.09 -8.76 -26.16
CA ILE A 284 -0.30 -7.61 -25.68
C ILE A 284 1.09 -7.57 -26.32
N PHE A 285 1.61 -8.68 -26.85
CA PHE A 285 2.90 -8.68 -27.54
C PHE A 285 2.94 -7.69 -28.73
N ALA A 286 1.79 -7.39 -29.34
CA ALA A 286 1.68 -6.39 -30.41
C ALA A 286 2.13 -4.98 -29.96
N THR A 287 2.08 -4.68 -28.66
CA THR A 287 2.51 -3.39 -28.09
C THR A 287 3.98 -3.38 -27.66
N ARG A 288 4.76 -4.41 -28.01
CA ARG A 288 6.22 -4.46 -27.77
C ARG A 288 6.96 -3.18 -28.21
N PRO A 289 6.64 -2.52 -29.33
CA PRO A 289 7.30 -1.26 -29.70
C PRO A 289 7.23 -0.20 -28.59
N ASP A 290 6.12 -0.11 -27.86
CA ASP A 290 5.95 0.85 -26.76
C ASP A 290 6.91 0.55 -25.61
N PHE A 291 7.15 -0.73 -25.31
CA PHE A 291 8.15 -1.15 -24.33
C PHE A 291 9.57 -0.77 -24.78
N LEU A 292 9.89 -0.98 -26.06
CA LEU A 292 11.20 -0.62 -26.62
C LEU A 292 11.44 0.89 -26.71
N ASN A 293 10.40 1.73 -26.67
CA ASN A 293 10.56 3.18 -26.67
C ASN A 293 10.93 3.73 -25.28
N SER A 294 10.76 2.95 -24.22
CA SER A 294 11.17 3.35 -22.87
C SER A 294 12.58 2.88 -22.53
N ASP A 295 13.26 3.60 -21.65
CA ASP A 295 14.53 3.20 -21.01
C ASP A 295 14.41 3.07 -19.49
N ASN A 296 13.20 3.29 -18.94
CA ASN A 296 12.93 3.28 -17.52
C ASN A 296 12.67 1.84 -17.04
N TYR A 297 13.72 1.03 -17.04
CA TYR A 297 13.75 -0.36 -16.56
C TYR A 297 14.91 -0.57 -15.59
N LEU A 298 14.73 -1.45 -14.60
CA LEU A 298 15.82 -1.88 -13.73
C LEU A 298 16.89 -2.66 -14.52
N MET A 299 16.47 -3.51 -15.46
CA MET A 299 17.37 -4.34 -16.31
C MET A 299 17.38 -3.85 -17.76
N LYS A 300 17.60 -2.54 -17.97
CA LYS A 300 17.59 -1.92 -19.31
C LYS A 300 18.60 -2.54 -20.29
N GLU A 301 19.66 -3.16 -19.78
CA GLU A 301 20.66 -3.90 -20.56
C GLU A 301 20.09 -5.10 -21.31
N LEU A 302 18.91 -5.62 -20.93
CA LEU A 302 18.24 -6.72 -21.63
C LEU A 302 17.59 -6.28 -22.95
N LYS A 303 17.46 -4.97 -23.18
CA LYS A 303 16.79 -4.41 -24.35
C LYS A 303 17.43 -4.89 -25.65
N ASP A 304 16.59 -5.53 -26.48
CA ASP A 304 16.94 -6.19 -27.74
C ASP A 304 18.08 -7.23 -27.67
N GLN A 305 18.37 -7.74 -26.47
CA GLN A 305 19.33 -8.83 -26.28
C GLN A 305 18.71 -10.20 -26.47
N ASN A 306 19.54 -11.17 -26.84
CA ASN A 306 19.19 -12.59 -26.80
C ASN A 306 19.80 -13.22 -25.55
N ILE A 307 18.98 -13.78 -24.68
CA ILE A 307 19.39 -14.33 -23.38
C ILE A 307 18.77 -15.72 -23.17
N PRO A 308 19.49 -16.71 -22.59
CA PRO A 308 18.88 -17.97 -22.17
C PRO A 308 17.77 -17.72 -21.15
N LEU A 309 16.68 -18.49 -21.21
CA LEU A 309 15.54 -18.29 -20.31
C LEU A 309 15.93 -18.43 -18.83
N ASP A 310 16.81 -19.38 -18.51
CA ASP A 310 17.23 -19.60 -17.12
C ASP A 310 18.11 -18.46 -16.61
N ASN A 311 18.94 -17.85 -17.46
CA ASN A 311 19.71 -16.66 -17.11
C ASN A 311 18.79 -15.46 -16.85
N PHE A 312 17.71 -15.32 -17.63
CA PHE A 312 16.71 -14.28 -17.38
C PHE A 312 16.02 -14.49 -16.02
N LYS A 313 15.59 -15.72 -15.70
CA LYS A 313 14.98 -16.03 -14.39
C LYS A 313 15.93 -15.76 -13.22
N ALA A 314 17.20 -16.13 -13.37
CA ALA A 314 18.23 -15.85 -12.37
C ALA A 314 18.42 -14.34 -12.17
N LEU A 315 18.39 -13.56 -13.26
CA LEU A 315 18.49 -12.10 -13.19
C LEU A 315 17.28 -11.48 -12.50
N ILE A 316 16.05 -11.93 -12.80
CA ILE A 316 14.84 -11.49 -12.07
C ILE A 316 15.00 -11.76 -10.57
N SER A 317 15.39 -12.99 -10.20
CA SER A 317 15.56 -13.37 -8.78
C SER A 317 16.60 -12.48 -8.09
N LYS A 318 17.74 -12.27 -8.75
CA LYS A 318 18.78 -11.35 -8.28
C LYS A 318 18.28 -9.91 -8.12
N THR A 319 17.48 -9.40 -9.06
CA THR A 319 16.88 -8.07 -8.94
C THR A 319 15.94 -7.97 -7.74
N ILE A 320 15.14 -9.00 -7.48
CA ILE A 320 14.29 -9.04 -6.27
C ILE A 320 15.14 -8.96 -4.99
N GLU A 321 16.20 -9.76 -4.90
CA GLU A 321 17.05 -9.81 -3.71
C GLU A 321 17.89 -8.53 -3.51
N GLU A 322 18.46 -7.97 -4.58
CA GLU A 322 19.39 -6.84 -4.47
C GLU A 322 18.69 -5.47 -4.52
N TYR A 323 17.69 -5.30 -5.39
CA TYR A 323 17.03 -4.00 -5.55
C TYR A 323 15.90 -3.83 -4.53
N TYR A 324 15.03 -4.84 -4.41
CA TYR A 324 13.91 -4.83 -3.48
C TYR A 324 14.28 -5.33 -2.08
N GLU A 325 15.49 -5.84 -1.88
CA GLU A 325 16.00 -6.27 -0.56
C GLU A 325 15.12 -7.35 0.08
N ILE A 326 14.54 -8.24 -0.75
CA ILE A 326 13.68 -9.35 -0.31
C ILE A 326 14.44 -10.66 -0.44
N ASN A 327 14.68 -11.34 0.68
CA ASN A 327 15.29 -12.67 0.69
C ASN A 327 14.24 -13.73 0.32
N LEU A 328 14.40 -14.36 -0.85
CA LEU A 328 13.45 -15.34 -1.37
C LEU A 328 13.39 -16.62 -0.53
N ASP A 329 14.51 -17.06 0.06
CA ASP A 329 14.54 -18.23 0.93
C ASP A 329 13.70 -17.99 2.19
N GLU A 330 13.82 -16.80 2.80
CA GLU A 330 13.00 -16.41 3.95
C GLU A 330 11.51 -16.30 3.61
N VAL A 331 11.18 -15.89 2.38
CA VAL A 331 9.80 -15.88 1.91
C VAL A 331 9.25 -17.29 1.82
N VAL A 332 10.02 -18.22 1.24
CA VAL A 332 9.64 -19.64 1.11
C VAL A 332 9.46 -20.28 2.49
N GLU A 333 10.30 -19.93 3.45
CA GLU A 333 10.19 -20.36 4.86
C GLU A 333 9.00 -19.74 5.61
N GLY A 334 8.27 -18.79 5.00
CA GLY A 334 7.08 -18.20 5.59
C GLY A 334 7.35 -17.02 6.53
N LYS A 335 8.54 -16.40 6.50
CA LYS A 335 8.89 -15.30 7.42
C LYS A 335 8.15 -13.99 7.15
N LEU A 336 7.79 -13.71 5.90
CA LEU A 336 6.96 -12.54 5.56
C LEU A 336 5.49 -12.79 5.93
N ASN A 337 4.76 -11.74 6.29
CA ASN A 337 3.31 -11.86 6.39
C ASN A 337 2.68 -12.08 5.00
N HIS A 338 1.39 -12.44 4.96
CA HIS A 338 0.74 -12.80 3.71
C HIS A 338 0.65 -11.61 2.74
N ALA A 339 0.37 -10.41 3.23
CA ALA A 339 0.29 -9.21 2.39
C ALA A 339 1.63 -8.78 1.78
N GLU A 340 2.73 -8.87 2.54
CA GLU A 340 4.09 -8.67 2.05
C GLU A 340 4.43 -9.69 0.95
N PHE A 341 4.04 -10.95 1.14
CA PHE A 341 4.18 -11.98 0.12
C PHE A 341 3.38 -11.66 -1.15
N LEU A 342 2.13 -11.20 -1.04
CA LEU A 342 1.35 -10.77 -2.21
C LEU A 342 1.97 -9.57 -2.92
N GLN A 343 2.55 -8.63 -2.18
CA GLN A 343 3.28 -7.51 -2.76
C GLN A 343 4.53 -7.97 -3.52
N LEU A 344 5.27 -8.95 -2.98
CA LEU A 344 6.36 -9.59 -3.72
C LEU A 344 5.87 -10.21 -5.03
N LEU A 345 4.77 -10.97 -5.00
CA LEU A 345 4.21 -11.56 -6.22
C LEU A 345 3.85 -10.48 -7.25
N ALA A 346 3.30 -9.34 -6.81
CA ALA A 346 2.98 -8.22 -7.68
C ALA A 346 4.25 -7.62 -8.34
N ILE A 347 5.32 -7.48 -7.57
CA ILE A 347 6.64 -7.04 -8.08
C ILE A 347 7.18 -8.04 -9.09
N ILE A 348 7.19 -9.34 -8.77
CA ILE A 348 7.66 -10.39 -9.68
C ILE A 348 6.87 -10.37 -10.98
N PHE A 349 5.54 -10.25 -10.89
CA PHE A 349 4.67 -10.18 -12.07
C PHE A 349 5.03 -8.99 -12.95
N TYR A 350 5.12 -7.78 -12.36
CA TYR A 350 5.47 -6.56 -13.07
C TYR A 350 6.85 -6.64 -13.72
N GLU A 351 7.89 -6.92 -12.94
CA GLU A 351 9.27 -6.94 -13.43
C GLU A 351 9.48 -8.03 -14.48
N THR A 352 8.89 -9.20 -14.30
CA THR A 352 8.98 -10.27 -15.29
C THR A 352 8.29 -9.88 -16.58
N SER A 353 7.06 -9.35 -16.53
CA SER A 353 6.32 -8.93 -17.74
C SER A 353 7.01 -7.77 -18.46
N ALA A 354 7.46 -6.75 -17.74
CA ALA A 354 8.16 -5.61 -18.29
C ALA A 354 9.45 -6.02 -19.02
N ASN A 355 10.32 -6.76 -18.32
CA ASN A 355 11.63 -7.13 -18.84
C ASN A 355 11.56 -8.24 -19.89
N ALA A 356 10.53 -9.10 -19.86
CA ALA A 356 10.28 -10.06 -20.92
C ALA A 356 9.95 -9.38 -22.26
N MET A 357 9.29 -8.22 -22.26
CA MET A 357 8.89 -7.53 -23.48
C MET A 357 10.08 -6.86 -24.20
N ILE A 358 11.09 -6.40 -23.46
CA ILE A 358 12.27 -5.73 -24.05
C ILE A 358 13.31 -6.71 -24.61
N VAL A 359 13.35 -7.96 -24.13
CA VAL A 359 14.22 -9.02 -24.68
C VAL A 359 13.90 -9.26 -26.17
N LYS A 360 14.91 -9.54 -27.01
CA LYS A 360 14.68 -9.90 -28.42
C LYS A 360 14.15 -11.32 -28.55
N GLY A 361 14.83 -12.27 -27.95
CA GLY A 361 14.44 -13.69 -27.94
C GLY A 361 15.17 -14.51 -26.89
N TRP A 362 14.63 -15.69 -26.61
CA TRP A 362 15.26 -16.66 -25.72
C TRP A 362 16.32 -17.44 -26.51
N LYS A 363 17.55 -17.52 -25.99
CA LYS A 363 18.57 -18.44 -26.54
C LYS A 363 18.24 -19.85 -26.07
N ASN A 364 18.28 -20.79 -27.02
CA ASN A 364 18.23 -22.22 -26.74
C ASN A 364 19.51 -22.71 -26.09
#